data_AF-A0A812TVA8-F1
#
_entry.id   AF-A0A812TVA8-F1
#
_cell.length_a   1.000
_cell.length_b   1.000
_cell.length_c   1.000
_cell.angle_alpha   90.00
_cell.angle_beta   90.00
_cell.angle_gamma   90.00
#
_symmetry.space_group_name_H-M   'P 1'
#
loop_
_entity.id
_entity.type
_entity.pdbx_description
1 polymer ?
#
loop_
_entity_poly.entity_id
_entity_poly.type
_entity_poly.pdbx_seq_one_letter_code
_entity_poly.pdbx_strand_id
1 'polypeptide(L)'
;MATSKVLQPLNAHNEAYEPPMISLTAAPESDEPPVVKERQWQWARPQVEGEGPCARGGHTATLVGPTDAQKPSARIVIFGGHYDGGAGAGFIYLNDTHILDIDENTWTVPRCRGTAPLPSPGGRIRDTPGLRI
;
A
#
# COMPACT_ATOMS: atom_id res chain seq x y z
N MET A 1 -58.27 50.26 27.08
CA MET A 1 -58.86 49.72 28.33
C MET A 1 -57.94 48.64 28.83
N ALA A 2 -57.49 48.78 30.07
CA ALA A 2 -56.64 47.83 30.76
C ALA A 2 -57.47 46.66 31.30
N THR A 3 -56.88 45.47 31.39
CA THR A 3 -56.83 44.73 32.66
C THR A 3 -55.65 43.76 32.64
N SER A 4 -54.93 43.79 33.75
CA SER A 4 -53.73 43.05 34.11
C SER A 4 -54.10 41.77 34.87
N LYS A 5 -53.06 40.95 35.09
CA LYS A 5 -52.90 39.82 36.03
C LYS A 5 -53.33 38.46 35.45
N VAL A 6 -52.66 37.33 35.74
CA VAL A 6 -51.87 36.94 36.91
C VAL A 6 -50.82 35.90 36.46
N LEU A 7 -49.55 36.05 36.86
CA LEU A 7 -48.58 34.96 36.91
C LEU A 7 -48.86 34.12 38.17
N GLN A 8 -49.00 32.81 38.01
CA GLN A 8 -48.97 31.83 39.10
C GLN A 8 -48.09 30.63 38.72
N PRO A 9 -47.54 29.93 39.73
CA PRO A 9 -46.12 29.58 39.75
C PRO A 9 -45.81 28.19 39.19
N LEU A 10 -44.50 27.97 38.97
CA LEU A 10 -43.86 26.66 38.95
C LEU A 10 -44.46 25.78 40.05
N ASN A 11 -45.00 24.63 39.67
CA ASN A 11 -45.03 23.50 40.60
C ASN A 11 -44.66 22.23 39.87
N ALA A 12 -43.63 21.61 40.43
CA ALA A 12 -43.02 20.39 39.98
C ALA A 12 -44.00 19.22 40.10
N HIS A 13 -44.26 18.55 38.99
CA HIS A 13 -44.41 17.11 39.01
C HIS A 13 -43.33 16.54 38.10
N ASN A 14 -42.25 16.12 38.75
CA ASN A 14 -41.27 15.21 38.20
C ASN A 14 -41.99 13.90 37.87
N GLU A 15 -42.54 13.77 36.66
CA GLU A 15 -42.58 12.47 36.01
C GLU A 15 -41.29 12.39 35.18
N ALA A 16 -40.34 11.63 35.69
CA ALA A 16 -39.12 11.31 34.98
C ALA A 16 -39.52 10.73 33.62
N TYR A 17 -39.21 11.46 32.54
CA TYR A 17 -39.19 10.88 31.21
C TYR A 17 -38.05 9.85 31.21
N GLU A 18 -38.37 8.61 31.55
CA GLU A 18 -37.48 7.49 31.26
C GLU A 18 -37.54 7.25 29.75
N PRO A 19 -36.46 7.51 28.99
CA PRO A 19 -36.45 7.16 27.58
C PRO A 19 -36.64 5.64 27.46
N PRO A 20 -37.32 5.14 26.41
CA PRO A 20 -37.41 3.71 26.20
C PRO A 20 -35.99 3.17 26.12
N MET A 21 -35.64 2.27 27.05
CA MET A 21 -34.42 1.49 26.98
C MET A 21 -34.41 0.85 25.60
N ILE A 22 -33.53 1.33 24.72
CA ILE A 22 -33.26 0.68 23.46
C ILE A 22 -32.82 -0.71 23.90
N SER A 23 -33.67 -1.70 23.66
CA SER A 23 -33.32 -3.08 23.97
C SER A 23 -32.13 -3.39 23.07
N LEU A 24 -30.94 -3.30 23.65
CA LEU A 24 -29.75 -3.90 23.10
C LEU A 24 -29.97 -5.40 23.28
N THR A 25 -30.88 -5.99 22.51
CA THR A 25 -30.72 -7.39 22.16
C THR A 25 -29.39 -7.41 21.42
N ALA A 26 -28.32 -7.65 22.18
CA ALA A 26 -27.03 -8.02 21.63
C ALA A 26 -27.34 -8.99 20.50
N ALA A 27 -26.84 -8.69 19.30
CA ALA A 27 -26.76 -9.69 18.25
C ALA A 27 -26.23 -10.96 18.94
N PRO A 28 -26.82 -12.16 18.70
CA PRO A 28 -26.37 -13.35 19.39
C PRO A 28 -24.86 -13.40 19.25
N GLU A 29 -24.17 -13.15 20.37
CA GLU A 29 -22.74 -13.29 20.44
C GLU A 29 -22.57 -14.79 20.23
N SER A 30 -22.33 -15.16 18.98
CA SER A 30 -22.00 -16.52 18.63
C SER A 30 -20.78 -16.83 19.46
N ASP A 31 -20.96 -17.67 20.48
CA ASP A 31 -19.96 -18.16 21.44
C ASP A 31 -18.83 -18.97 20.75
N GLU A 32 -18.78 -18.90 19.41
CA GLU A 32 -17.73 -19.44 18.59
C GLU A 32 -16.61 -18.40 18.49
N PRO A 33 -15.39 -18.69 18.97
CA PRO A 33 -14.27 -17.79 18.81
C PRO A 33 -14.09 -17.49 17.32
N PRO A 34 -13.72 -16.25 16.93
CA PRO A 34 -13.50 -15.92 15.54
C PRO A 34 -12.51 -16.93 14.96
N VAL A 35 -12.97 -17.70 13.97
CA VAL A 35 -12.13 -18.69 13.28
C VAL A 35 -11.03 -17.90 12.58
N VAL A 36 -9.86 -17.84 13.21
CA VAL A 36 -8.67 -17.25 12.63
C VAL A 36 -8.23 -18.19 11.52
N LYS A 37 -8.66 -17.89 10.29
CA LYS A 37 -8.14 -18.58 9.11
C LYS A 37 -6.67 -18.26 8.99
N GLU A 38 -5.82 -19.23 9.31
CA GLU A 38 -4.39 -19.12 9.13
C GLU A 38 -4.06 -18.83 7.66
N ARG A 39 -3.14 -17.89 7.42
CA ARG A 39 -2.67 -17.60 6.06
C ARG A 39 -1.79 -18.74 5.59
N GLN A 40 -2.23 -19.43 4.54
CA GLN A 40 -1.43 -20.46 3.87
C GLN A 40 -0.57 -19.81 2.79
N TRP A 41 0.73 -20.05 2.84
CA TRP A 41 1.67 -19.58 1.83
C TRP A 41 1.84 -20.66 0.76
N GLN A 42 1.65 -20.28 -0.50
CA GLN A 42 1.83 -21.18 -1.63
C GLN A 42 2.75 -20.53 -2.65
N TRP A 43 3.59 -21.34 -3.28
CA TRP A 43 4.38 -20.89 -4.41
C TRP A 43 3.49 -20.72 -5.64
N ALA A 44 3.65 -19.60 -6.32
CA ALA A 44 2.99 -19.32 -7.59
C ALA A 44 4.01 -18.93 -8.65
N ARG A 45 3.67 -19.21 -9.91
CA ARG A 45 4.36 -18.69 -11.10
C ARG A 45 3.36 -17.81 -11.85
N PRO A 46 3.27 -16.50 -11.53
CA PRO A 46 2.35 -15.62 -12.23
C PRO A 46 2.75 -15.55 -13.71
N GLN A 47 1.74 -15.48 -14.58
CA GLN A 47 1.97 -15.11 -15.97
C GLN A 47 2.17 -13.60 -16.00
N VAL A 48 3.34 -13.18 -16.50
CA VAL A 48 3.73 -11.78 -16.55
C VAL A 48 4.14 -11.45 -17.98
N GLU A 49 3.67 -10.32 -18.48
CA GLU A 49 3.92 -9.86 -19.85
C GLU A 49 4.88 -8.66 -19.88
N GLY A 50 5.22 -8.19 -21.08
CA GLY A 50 6.05 -7.00 -21.27
C GLY A 50 7.57 -7.25 -21.26
N GLU A 51 8.33 -6.17 -21.11
CA GLU A 51 9.79 -6.17 -21.19
C GLU A 51 10.39 -6.23 -19.79
N GLY A 52 10.64 -7.45 -19.31
CA GLY A 52 11.21 -7.70 -17.99
C GLY A 52 12.75 -7.69 -17.97
N PRO A 53 13.35 -7.64 -16.76
CA PRO A 53 14.79 -7.70 -16.61
C PRO A 53 15.36 -9.04 -17.07
N CYS A 54 16.58 -9.02 -17.61
CA CYS A 54 17.38 -10.24 -17.78
C CYS A 54 17.68 -10.91 -16.43
N ALA A 55 18.03 -12.20 -16.48
CA ALA A 55 18.51 -12.95 -15.31
C ALA A 55 19.70 -12.23 -14.65
N ARG A 56 19.58 -11.93 -13.36
CA ARG A 56 20.55 -11.10 -12.61
C ARG A 56 20.51 -11.41 -11.11
N GLY A 57 21.60 -11.11 -10.42
CA GLY A 57 21.73 -11.14 -8.97
C GLY A 57 22.07 -9.76 -8.40
N GLY A 58 21.94 -9.60 -7.07
CA GLY A 58 22.36 -8.38 -6.37
C GLY A 58 21.60 -7.09 -6.74
N HIS A 59 20.46 -7.18 -7.42
CA HIS A 59 19.58 -6.05 -7.70
C HIS A 59 18.83 -5.60 -6.43
N THR A 60 18.31 -4.37 -6.44
CA THR A 60 17.31 -3.94 -5.46
C THR A 60 15.91 -4.18 -6.00
N ALA A 61 14.99 -4.56 -5.13
CA ALA A 61 13.56 -4.66 -5.43
C ALA A 61 12.76 -3.90 -4.37
N THR A 62 12.04 -2.86 -4.80
CA THR A 62 11.28 -1.99 -3.89
C THR A 62 9.82 -1.95 -4.30
N LEU A 63 8.92 -2.25 -3.36
CA LEU A 63 7.49 -2.04 -3.54
C LEU A 63 7.18 -0.55 -3.38
N VAL A 64 6.65 0.05 -4.43
CA VAL A 64 6.12 1.41 -4.45
C VAL A 64 4.61 1.28 -4.40
N GLY A 65 3.99 1.94 -3.41
CA GLY A 65 2.54 1.93 -3.26
C GLY A 65 1.80 2.63 -4.41
N PRO A 66 0.48 2.79 -4.28
CA PRO A 66 -0.33 3.53 -5.23
C PRO A 66 0.29 4.91 -5.49
N THR A 67 0.71 5.15 -6.74
CA THR A 67 1.37 6.41 -7.12
C THR A 67 0.40 7.46 -7.63
N ASP A 68 -0.81 7.03 -8.00
CA ASP A 68 -1.86 7.90 -8.52
C ASP A 68 -3.20 7.54 -7.84
N ALA A 69 -3.98 8.55 -7.47
CA ALA A 69 -5.34 8.37 -6.99
C ALA A 69 -6.24 7.68 -8.03
N GLN A 70 -5.90 7.79 -9.31
CA GLN A 70 -6.60 7.14 -10.42
C GLN A 70 -6.08 5.74 -10.74
N LYS A 71 -4.80 5.44 -10.41
CA LYS A 71 -4.23 4.10 -10.55
C LYS A 71 -3.80 3.60 -9.17
N PRO A 72 -4.70 2.94 -8.42
CA PRO A 72 -4.42 2.44 -7.09
C PRO A 72 -3.40 1.28 -7.06
N SER A 73 -2.83 0.91 -8.22
CA SER A 73 -1.91 -0.21 -8.35
C SER A 73 -0.55 0.08 -7.72
N ALA A 74 -0.09 -0.88 -6.93
CA ALA A 74 1.28 -0.92 -6.43
C ALA A 74 2.22 -1.48 -7.50
N ARG A 75 3.47 -1.03 -7.49
CA ARG A 75 4.49 -1.40 -8.48
C ARG A 75 5.75 -1.89 -7.80
N ILE A 76 6.40 -2.89 -8.37
CA ILE A 76 7.74 -3.31 -7.93
C ILE A 76 8.76 -2.67 -8.86
N VAL A 77 9.66 -1.88 -8.29
CA VAL A 77 10.77 -1.27 -9.03
C VAL A 77 12.02 -2.10 -8.78
N ILE A 78 12.60 -2.61 -9.88
CA ILE A 78 13.88 -3.29 -9.92
C ILE A 78 14.93 -2.31 -10.43
N PHE A 79 16.07 -2.21 -9.75
CA PHE A 79 17.18 -1.38 -10.18
C PHE A 79 18.52 -2.12 -10.12
N GLY A 80 19.26 -2.03 -11.23
CA GLY A 80 20.62 -2.54 -11.38
C GLY A 80 20.74 -4.05 -11.19
N GLY A 81 21.80 -4.46 -10.47
CA GLY A 81 22.20 -5.86 -10.29
C GLY A 81 23.43 -6.21 -11.13
N HIS A 82 23.71 -7.50 -11.25
CA HIS A 82 24.80 -8.01 -12.07
C HIS A 82 24.49 -9.40 -12.60
N TYR A 83 25.23 -9.81 -13.63
CA TYR A 83 25.25 -11.19 -14.12
C TYR A 83 26.68 -11.59 -14.47
N ASP A 84 26.94 -12.91 -14.57
CA ASP A 84 28.23 -13.41 -15.01
C ASP A 84 28.40 -13.18 -16.51
N GLY A 85 29.43 -12.42 -16.90
CA GLY A 85 29.76 -12.15 -18.29
C GLY A 85 30.32 -13.38 -19.03
N GLY A 86 30.63 -14.47 -18.31
CA GLY A 86 31.17 -15.69 -18.86
C GLY A 86 32.63 -15.54 -19.30
N ALA A 87 33.24 -16.65 -19.73
CA ALA A 87 34.58 -16.70 -20.32
C ALA A 87 35.68 -15.94 -19.53
N GLY A 88 35.56 -15.86 -18.20
CA GLY A 88 36.52 -15.15 -17.35
C GLY A 88 36.40 -13.62 -17.35
N ALA A 89 35.36 -13.05 -18.00
CA ALA A 89 35.09 -11.61 -18.01
C ALA A 89 34.63 -11.06 -16.64
N GLY A 90 34.27 -11.93 -15.70
CA GLY A 90 33.77 -11.55 -14.39
C GLY A 90 32.34 -11.02 -14.43
N PHE A 91 31.94 -10.31 -13.38
CA PHE A 91 30.58 -9.79 -13.25
C PHE A 91 30.37 -8.52 -14.07
N ILE A 92 29.30 -8.50 -14.87
CA ILE A 92 28.80 -7.33 -15.57
C ILE A 92 27.74 -6.66 -14.70
N TYR A 93 27.99 -5.41 -14.32
CA TYR A 93 27.08 -4.63 -13.48
C TYR A 93 26.10 -3.82 -14.33
N LEU A 94 24.86 -3.81 -13.89
CA LEU A 94 23.72 -3.18 -14.54
C LEU A 94 23.30 -1.92 -13.77
N ASN A 95 22.80 -0.93 -14.50
CA ASN A 95 22.23 0.31 -13.97
C ASN A 95 20.88 0.66 -14.63
N ASP A 96 20.22 -0.34 -15.22
CA ASP A 96 18.88 -0.23 -15.79
C ASP A 96 17.81 -0.30 -14.69
N THR A 97 16.62 0.20 -15.02
CA THR A 97 15.43 0.15 -14.17
C THR A 97 14.35 -0.64 -14.89
N HIS A 98 13.64 -1.49 -14.15
CA HIS A 98 12.46 -2.21 -14.63
C HIS A 98 11.33 -2.04 -13.62
N ILE A 99 10.09 -1.93 -14.10
CA ILE A 99 8.92 -1.76 -13.26
C ILE A 99 7.91 -2.85 -13.58
N LEU A 100 7.51 -3.60 -12.56
CA LEU A 100 6.38 -4.53 -12.62
C LEU A 100 5.15 -3.85 -12.03
N ASP A 101 4.10 -3.72 -12.83
CA ASP A 101 2.77 -3.40 -12.33
C ASP A 101 2.10 -4.67 -11.81
N ILE A 102 1.71 -4.69 -10.52
CA ILE A 102 1.23 -5.90 -9.85
C ILE A 102 -0.19 -6.26 -10.30
N ASP A 103 -1.03 -5.27 -10.60
CA ASP A 103 -2.41 -5.53 -10.99
C ASP A 103 -2.49 -5.94 -12.46
N GLU A 104 -1.69 -5.31 -13.31
CA GLU A 104 -1.62 -5.63 -14.74
C GLU A 104 -0.68 -6.79 -15.05
N ASN A 105 0.11 -7.27 -14.08
CA ASN A 105 1.17 -8.27 -14.29
C ASN A 105 2.01 -7.98 -15.55
N THR A 106 2.44 -6.73 -15.69
CA THR A 106 3.16 -6.28 -16.89
C THR A 106 4.44 -5.56 -16.50
N TRP A 107 5.54 -5.96 -17.13
CA TRP A 107 6.83 -5.30 -17.04
C TRP A 107 6.95 -4.14 -18.02
N THR A 108 7.57 -3.06 -17.56
CA THR A 108 7.90 -1.89 -18.37
C THR A 108 9.30 -1.37 -18.06
N VAL A 109 9.95 -0.85 -19.10
CA VAL A 109 11.21 -0.10 -18.96
C VAL A 109 10.86 1.39 -18.87
N PRO A 110 10.99 2.03 -17.69
CA PRO A 110 10.66 3.44 -17.55
C PRO A 110 11.67 4.31 -18.29
N ARG A 111 11.20 5.45 -18.80
CA ARG A 111 12.09 6.50 -19.31
C ARG A 111 12.68 7.27 -18.14
N CYS A 112 13.88 6.89 -17.72
CA CYS A 112 14.65 7.64 -16.74
C CYS A 112 15.18 8.95 -17.36
N ARG A 113 15.12 10.06 -16.63
CA ARG A 113 15.73 11.35 -16.99
C ARG A 113 16.84 11.70 -15.99
N GLY A 114 17.86 12.41 -16.45
CA GLY A 114 19.03 12.80 -15.65
C GLY A 114 20.24 11.89 -15.88
N THR A 115 21.31 12.11 -15.11
CA THR A 115 22.55 11.31 -15.20
C THR A 115 22.34 9.99 -14.47
N ALA A 116 22.37 8.88 -15.21
CA ALA A 116 22.31 7.55 -14.60
C ALA A 116 23.49 7.36 -13.64
N PRO A 117 23.27 6.76 -12.45
CA PRO A 117 24.38 6.45 -11.56
C PRO A 117 25.32 5.45 -12.25
N LEU A 118 26.60 5.56 -11.94
CA LEU A 118 27.60 4.60 -12.40
C LEU A 118 27.24 3.20 -11.85
N PRO A 119 27.47 2.12 -12.63
CA PRO A 119 27.32 0.76 -12.13
C PRO A 119 28.17 0.59 -10.86
N SER A 120 27.55 0.18 -9.75
CA SER A 120 28.25 0.08 -8.46
C SER A 120 28.11 -1.32 -7.85
N PRO A 121 29.17 -1.88 -7.22
CA PRO A 121 29.17 -3.26 -6.72
C PRO A 121 28.24 -3.55 -5.54
N GLY A 122 27.58 -2.53 -4.99
CA GLY A 122 26.66 -2.68 -3.86
C GLY A 122 25.45 -1.83 -4.14
N GLY A 123 24.32 -2.46 -4.43
CA GLY A 123 23.02 -1.85 -4.73
C GLY A 123 22.43 -1.03 -3.58
N ARG A 124 23.18 -0.08 -3.04
CA ARG A 124 22.72 0.89 -2.07
C ARG A 124 22.49 2.18 -2.84
N ILE A 125 21.23 2.46 -3.12
CA ILE A 125 20.81 3.80 -3.53
C ILE A 125 21.30 4.74 -2.42
N ARG A 126 22.34 5.52 -2.72
CA ARG A 126 22.71 6.64 -1.87
C ARG A 126 21.68 7.71 -2.20
N ASP A 127 20.86 8.07 -1.22
CA ASP A 127 19.92 9.18 -1.33
C ASP A 127 20.69 10.41 -1.81
N THR A 128 20.60 10.65 -3.11
CA THR A 128 21.17 11.85 -3.73
C THR A 128 20.02 12.84 -3.72
N PRO A 129 20.10 13.94 -2.95
CA PRO A 129 19.01 14.90 -2.89
C PRO A 129 18.86 15.54 -4.28
N GLY A 130 17.85 15.13 -5.03
CA GLY A 130 17.56 15.66 -6.36
C GLY A 130 16.97 14.70 -7.38
N LEU A 131 16.98 13.37 -7.14
CA LEU A 131 16.37 12.43 -8.07
C LEU A 131 14.86 12.30 -7.77
N ARG A 132 14.05 13.11 -8.46
CA ARG A 132 12.61 12.87 -8.56
C ARG A 132 12.36 11.90 -9.72
N ILE A 133 11.84 10.72 -9.38
CA ILE A 133 11.11 9.82 -10.29
C ILE A 133 9.73 10.41 -10.59
#